data_AF-A0A3G2R5N4-F1
#
_entry.id   AF-A0A3G2R5N4-F1
#
_cell.length_a   1.000
_cell.length_b   1.000
_cell.length_c   1.000
_cell.angle_alpha   90.00
_cell.angle_beta   90.00
_cell.angle_gamma   90.00
#
_symmetry.space_group_name_H-M   'P 1'
#
loop_
_entity.id
_entity.type
_entity.pdbx_description
1 polymer ?
#
loop_
_entity_poly.entity_id
_entity_poly.type
_entity_poly.pdbx_seq_one_letter_code
_entity_poly.pdbx_strand_id
1 'polypeptide(L)'
;MVERVKKYSGGFTLIEILVAVAILGIVIVPVIGLFSSSVENNYKTNRDIIALTVARDIMDRIKAGDINRSNLEQEINDYKDRYGVEIKVEVPESTKNNNLSKVKVYVTPRKGMDAQTQGLMLASYSTNVFIESIDTSPPGNGGEDDGGNDNGGGGGNGGGHGGGNIEEPPPPAGDEDDYWNWFHRLLSFLRAVGVIILALTIIPLILWLKVPELHNRPFIDAIKASYDILVYIHNTYGLINWGHFKNEVRNRYGISLTIRDLFGF
;
A
#
# COMPACT_ATOMS: atom_id res chain seq x y z
N MET A 1 41.37 41.77 -39.91
CA MET A 1 40.23 40.97 -40.41
C MET A 1 39.55 40.38 -39.19
N VAL A 2 38.39 40.91 -38.78
CA VAL A 2 37.67 40.44 -37.58
C VAL A 2 36.39 39.76 -38.07
N GLU A 3 36.35 38.45 -37.90
CA GLU A 3 35.19 37.62 -38.22
C GLU A 3 34.12 37.88 -37.15
N ARG A 4 32.98 38.48 -37.54
CA ARG A 4 31.86 38.67 -36.62
C ARG A 4 31.12 37.35 -36.47
N VAL A 5 31.29 36.70 -35.32
CA VAL A 5 30.45 35.57 -34.89
C VAL A 5 29.01 36.07 -34.77
N LYS A 6 28.13 35.57 -35.64
CA LYS A 6 26.70 35.88 -35.64
C LYS A 6 26.04 35.17 -34.45
N LYS A 7 25.72 35.92 -33.40
CA LYS A 7 25.02 35.40 -32.21
C LYS A 7 23.55 35.15 -32.59
N TYR A 8 23.13 33.89 -32.70
CA TYR A 8 21.72 33.52 -32.85
C TYR A 8 21.01 33.76 -31.51
N SER A 9 20.40 34.93 -31.35
CA SER A 9 19.41 35.19 -30.31
C SER A 9 18.02 34.81 -30.84
N GLY A 10 17.74 33.51 -30.95
CA GLY A 10 16.41 33.01 -31.25
C GLY A 10 15.61 32.85 -29.97
N GLY A 11 14.55 33.63 -29.79
CA GLY A 11 13.53 33.34 -28.77
C GLY A 11 12.72 32.10 -29.17
N PHE A 12 12.12 31.41 -28.20
CA PHE A 12 11.23 30.29 -28.47
C PHE A 12 10.05 30.74 -29.32
N THR A 13 9.74 29.98 -30.35
CA THR A 13 8.52 30.22 -31.14
C THR A 13 7.29 29.73 -30.38
N LEU A 14 6.13 30.35 -30.59
CA LEU A 14 4.87 29.95 -29.94
C LEU A 14 4.53 28.48 -30.19
N ILE A 15 4.77 28.02 -31.42
CA ILE A 15 4.49 26.63 -31.83
C ILE A 15 5.37 25.63 -31.08
N GLU A 16 6.62 25.99 -30.81
CA GLU A 16 7.58 25.13 -30.11
C GLU A 16 7.22 24.97 -28.62
N ILE A 17 6.77 26.05 -27.99
CA ILE A 17 6.21 26.00 -26.63
C ILE A 17 4.93 25.14 -26.62
N LEU A 18 4.05 25.30 -27.61
CA LEU A 18 2.80 24.55 -27.70
C LEU A 18 3.06 23.04 -27.85
N VAL A 19 4.00 22.67 -28.71
CA VAL A 19 4.43 21.27 -28.89
C VAL A 19 5.08 20.73 -27.61
N ALA A 20 5.95 21.50 -26.95
CA ALA A 20 6.58 21.10 -25.70
C ALA A 20 5.55 20.83 -24.59
N VAL A 21 4.57 21.72 -24.41
CA VAL A 21 3.49 21.54 -23.42
C VAL A 21 2.58 20.36 -23.78
N ALA A 22 2.31 20.15 -25.07
CA ALA A 22 1.53 18.99 -25.52
C ALA A 22 2.25 17.67 -25.20
N ILE A 23 3.55 17.57 -25.50
CA ILE A 23 4.37 16.39 -25.17
C ILE A 23 4.46 16.20 -23.66
N LEU A 24 4.68 17.29 -22.91
CA LEU A 24 4.72 17.25 -21.45
C LEU A 24 3.40 16.72 -20.85
N GLY A 25 2.26 17.16 -21.37
CA GLY A 25 0.94 16.67 -20.95
C GLY A 25 0.73 15.18 -21.19
N ILE A 26 1.27 14.63 -22.29
CA ILE A 26 1.21 13.20 -22.57
C ILE A 26 2.11 12.41 -21.60
N VAL A 27 3.31 12.94 -21.32
CA VAL A 27 4.31 12.26 -20.47
C VAL A 27 3.97 12.33 -18.98
N ILE A 28 3.31 13.40 -18.51
CA ILE A 28 3.06 13.58 -17.08
C ILE A 28 2.07 12.54 -16.52
N VAL A 29 1.16 12.04 -17.35
CA VAL A 29 0.13 11.06 -16.94
C VAL A 29 0.75 9.75 -16.42
N PRO A 30 1.63 9.04 -17.18
CA PRO A 30 2.28 7.85 -16.65
C PRO A 30 3.24 8.15 -15.50
N VAL A 31 3.91 9.32 -15.50
CA VAL A 31 4.84 9.71 -14.42
C VAL A 31 4.10 9.86 -13.08
N ILE A 32 2.94 10.49 -13.06
CA ILE A 32 2.09 10.59 -11.86
C ILE A 32 1.65 9.20 -11.39
N GLY A 33 1.30 8.31 -12.31
CA GLY A 33 0.92 6.93 -11.98
C GLY A 33 2.04 6.16 -11.30
N LEU A 34 3.27 6.26 -11.82
CA LEU A 34 4.44 5.61 -11.22
C LEU A 34 4.79 6.19 -9.84
N PHE A 35 4.72 7.50 -9.70
CA PHE A 35 4.99 8.17 -8.42
C PHE A 35 3.95 7.78 -7.37
N SER A 36 2.67 7.78 -7.74
CA SER A 36 1.57 7.38 -6.87
C SER A 36 1.73 5.93 -6.39
N SER A 37 2.02 5.00 -7.30
CA SER A 37 2.27 3.60 -6.93
C SER A 37 3.49 3.44 -6.01
N SER A 38 4.55 4.23 -6.23
CA SER A 38 5.76 4.20 -5.39
C SER A 38 5.45 4.67 -3.97
N VAL A 39 4.67 5.75 -3.83
CA VAL A 39 4.24 6.27 -2.53
C VAL A 39 3.38 5.24 -1.79
N GLU A 40 2.38 4.65 -2.47
CA GLU A 40 1.54 3.61 -1.89
C GLU A 40 2.36 2.40 -1.42
N ASN A 41 3.30 1.95 -2.26
CA ASN A 41 4.16 0.83 -1.95
C ASN A 41 5.10 1.13 -0.78
N ASN A 42 5.66 2.34 -0.72
CA ASN A 42 6.52 2.75 0.39
C ASN A 42 5.76 2.76 1.72
N TYR A 43 4.52 3.24 1.74
CA TYR A 43 3.70 3.21 2.95
C TYR A 43 3.37 1.80 3.41
N LYS A 44 2.97 0.90 2.48
CA LYS A 44 2.73 -0.52 2.79
C LYS A 44 3.99 -1.17 3.36
N THR A 45 5.12 -0.99 2.66
CA THR A 45 6.43 -1.49 3.09
C THR A 45 6.80 -1.00 4.47
N ASN A 46 6.54 0.28 4.78
CA ASN A 46 6.86 0.83 6.10
C ASN A 46 6.03 0.16 7.22
N ARG A 47 4.74 -0.10 6.99
CA ARG A 47 3.89 -0.82 7.94
C ARG A 47 4.34 -2.26 8.12
N ASP A 48 4.79 -2.92 7.05
CA ASP A 48 5.35 -4.27 7.12
C ASP A 48 6.67 -4.30 7.92
N ILE A 49 7.53 -3.29 7.74
CA ILE A 49 8.77 -3.14 8.52
C ILE A 49 8.46 -2.95 10.00
N ILE A 50 7.47 -2.12 10.34
CA ILE A 50 7.04 -1.92 11.74
C ILE A 50 6.53 -3.24 12.33
N ALA A 51 5.62 -3.93 11.64
CA ALA A 51 5.09 -5.20 12.12
C ALA A 51 6.19 -6.27 12.28
N LEU A 52 7.15 -6.34 11.35
CA LEU A 52 8.31 -7.23 11.44
C LEU A 52 9.22 -6.87 12.62
N THR A 53 9.44 -5.58 12.86
CA THR A 53 10.28 -5.08 13.96
C THR A 53 9.63 -5.39 15.30
N VAL A 54 8.33 -5.14 15.45
CA VAL A 54 7.54 -5.50 16.64
C VAL A 54 7.56 -7.00 16.90
N ALA A 55 7.34 -7.80 15.86
CA ALA A 55 7.36 -9.26 15.97
C ALA A 55 8.74 -9.78 16.43
N ARG A 56 9.82 -9.17 15.91
CA ARG A 56 11.19 -9.51 16.29
C ARG A 56 11.50 -9.11 17.73
N ASP A 57 11.10 -7.90 18.13
CA ASP A 57 11.31 -7.39 19.48
C ASP A 57 10.59 -8.24 20.53
N ILE A 58 9.31 -8.54 20.32
CA ILE A 58 8.53 -9.46 21.18
C ILE A 58 9.20 -10.82 21.25
N MET A 59 9.65 -11.36 20.11
CA MET A 59 10.33 -12.66 20.08
C MET A 59 11.64 -12.64 20.87
N ASP A 60 12.45 -11.60 20.74
CA ASP A 60 13.73 -11.50 21.43
C ASP A 60 13.54 -11.29 22.93
N ARG A 61 12.52 -10.52 23.33
CA ARG A 61 12.10 -10.35 24.74
C ARG A 61 11.53 -11.64 25.36
N ILE A 62 10.78 -12.45 24.59
CA ILE A 62 10.34 -13.80 25.05
C ILE A 62 11.55 -14.72 25.25
N LYS A 63 12.56 -14.67 24.37
CA LYS A 63 13.78 -15.48 24.52
C LYS A 63 14.64 -15.04 25.71
N ALA A 64 14.70 -13.74 25.97
CA ALA A 64 15.42 -13.16 27.10
C ALA A 64 14.76 -13.49 28.45
N GLY A 65 13.46 -13.80 28.45
CA GLY A 65 12.68 -14.07 29.65
C GLY A 65 11.93 -12.84 30.20
N ASP A 66 12.11 -11.68 29.56
CA ASP A 66 11.44 -10.42 29.93
C ASP A 66 9.92 -10.53 29.76
N ILE A 67 9.48 -11.20 28.69
CA ILE A 67 8.07 -11.53 28.45
C ILE A 67 7.85 -13.01 28.80
N ASN A 68 7.01 -13.23 29.80
CA ASN A 68 6.59 -14.53 30.31
C ASN A 68 5.05 -14.67 30.27
N ARG A 69 4.50 -15.81 30.70
CA ARG A 69 3.04 -16.07 30.59
C ARG A 69 2.20 -15.07 31.39
N SER A 70 2.74 -14.49 32.46
CA SER A 70 2.00 -13.62 33.36
C SER A 70 1.87 -12.18 32.84
N ASN A 71 2.84 -11.70 32.06
CA ASN A 71 2.85 -10.33 31.52
C ASN A 71 2.61 -10.27 29.99
N LEU A 72 2.54 -11.41 29.30
CA LEU A 72 2.36 -11.50 27.85
C LEU A 72 1.17 -10.68 27.33
N GLU A 73 0.00 -10.80 27.95
CA GLU A 73 -1.20 -10.10 27.49
C GLU A 73 -1.08 -8.58 27.64
N GLN A 74 -0.50 -8.12 28.75
CA GLN A 74 -0.28 -6.70 29.00
C GLN A 74 0.70 -6.09 28.00
N GLU A 75 1.83 -6.77 27.77
CA GLU A 75 2.85 -6.35 26.81
C GLU A 75 2.28 -6.31 25.40
N ILE A 76 1.56 -7.35 24.97
CA ILE A 76 0.88 -7.37 23.68
C ILE A 76 -0.03 -6.14 23.52
N ASN A 77 -0.85 -5.82 24.52
CA ASN A 77 -1.76 -4.68 24.44
C ASN A 77 -1.02 -3.34 24.33
N ASP A 78 0.12 -3.17 25.01
CA ASP A 78 0.96 -1.97 24.87
C ASP A 78 1.46 -1.79 23.43
N TYR A 79 1.98 -2.85 22.79
CA TYR A 79 2.39 -2.78 21.39
C TYR A 79 1.20 -2.51 20.45
N LYS A 80 0.03 -3.09 20.72
CA LYS A 80 -1.17 -2.87 19.90
C LYS A 80 -1.58 -1.40 19.88
N ASP A 81 -1.57 -0.75 21.04
CA ASP A 81 -1.98 0.65 21.17
C ASP A 81 -0.89 1.61 20.69
N ARG A 82 0.38 1.30 20.96
CA ARG A 82 1.51 2.13 20.56
C ARG A 82 1.80 2.09 19.06
N TYR A 83 1.70 0.91 18.43
CA TYR A 83 2.07 0.71 17.02
C TYR A 83 0.89 0.48 16.08
N GLY A 84 -0.34 0.36 16.61
CA GLY A 84 -1.54 0.16 15.79
C GLY A 84 -1.56 -1.20 15.07
N VAL A 85 -1.03 -2.23 15.71
CA VAL A 85 -0.91 -3.61 15.18
C VAL A 85 -1.84 -4.57 15.91
N GLU A 86 -2.07 -5.77 15.36
CA GLU A 86 -2.62 -6.91 16.09
C GLU A 86 -1.55 -7.98 16.24
N ILE A 87 -1.47 -8.58 17.42
CA ILE A 87 -0.41 -9.54 17.76
C ILE A 87 -1.04 -10.81 18.30
N LYS A 88 -0.53 -11.96 17.87
CA LYS A 88 -0.83 -13.26 18.46
C LYS A 88 0.45 -14.07 18.63
N VAL A 89 0.63 -14.65 19.81
CA VAL A 89 1.77 -15.52 20.11
C VAL A 89 1.27 -16.94 20.29
N GLU A 90 1.83 -17.86 19.51
CA GLU A 90 1.59 -19.29 19.68
C GLU A 90 2.81 -19.95 20.32
N VAL A 91 2.54 -20.63 21.42
CA VAL A 91 3.52 -21.41 22.16
C VAL A 91 2.97 -22.82 22.26
N PRO A 92 3.57 -23.82 21.59
CA PRO A 92 3.16 -25.20 21.76
C PRO A 92 3.42 -25.62 23.21
N GLU A 93 2.50 -26.41 23.78
CA GLU A 93 2.69 -26.99 25.10
C GLU A 93 3.96 -27.86 25.11
N SER A 94 4.75 -27.69 26.18
CA SER A 94 6.04 -28.36 26.38
C SER A 94 5.93 -29.86 26.07
N THR A 95 6.57 -30.29 24.99
CA THR A 95 6.69 -31.71 24.68
C THR A 95 7.72 -32.27 25.65
N LYS A 96 7.26 -33.08 26.61
CA LYS A 96 7.98 -33.58 27.81
C LYS A 96 9.38 -34.20 27.61
N ASN A 97 9.92 -34.27 26.39
CA ASN A 97 11.13 -35.02 26.08
C ASN A 97 12.26 -34.20 25.45
N ASN A 98 12.09 -32.89 25.18
CA ASN A 98 13.20 -32.03 24.72
C ASN A 98 12.97 -30.58 25.19
N ASN A 99 13.98 -29.96 25.81
CA ASN A 99 13.98 -28.57 26.28
C ASN A 99 14.00 -27.56 25.11
N LEU A 100 13.27 -27.76 24.02
CA LEU A 100 13.25 -26.89 22.84
C LEU A 100 11.79 -26.65 22.44
N SER A 101 11.35 -25.41 22.59
CA SER A 101 9.99 -24.98 22.24
C SER A 101 10.04 -24.00 21.07
N LYS A 102 9.14 -24.19 20.09
CA LYS A 102 9.01 -23.29 18.94
C LYS A 102 7.99 -22.19 19.23
N VAL A 103 8.43 -20.96 19.45
CA VAL A 103 7.54 -19.80 19.56
C VAL A 103 7.24 -19.26 18.17
N LYS A 104 5.97 -18.99 17.90
CA LYS A 104 5.56 -18.21 16.73
C LYS A 104 4.93 -16.90 17.18
N VAL A 105 5.35 -15.81 16.58
CA VAL A 105 4.80 -14.47 16.80
C VAL A 105 4.22 -14.00 15.49
N TYR A 106 2.94 -13.68 15.51
CA TYR A 106 2.18 -13.16 14.38
C TYR A 106 1.87 -11.70 14.64
N VAL A 107 2.20 -10.80 13.72
CA VAL A 107 1.94 -9.36 13.85
C VAL A 107 1.36 -8.80 12.56
N THR A 108 0.25 -8.08 12.66
CA THR A 108 -0.38 -7.45 11.49
C THR A 108 0.18 -6.04 11.24
N PRO A 109 0.28 -5.62 9.96
CA PRO A 109 0.64 -4.24 9.61
C PRO A 109 -0.40 -3.17 10.00
N ARG A 110 -1.63 -3.59 10.36
CA ARG A 110 -2.77 -2.71 10.70
C ARG A 110 -3.69 -3.35 11.73
N LYS A 111 -4.26 -2.50 12.60
CA LYS A 111 -5.28 -2.85 13.60
C LYS A 111 -6.55 -3.40 12.95
N GLY A 112 -7.20 -4.36 13.60
CA GLY A 112 -8.44 -5.00 13.10
C GLY A 112 -8.26 -6.07 12.03
N MET A 113 -7.02 -6.40 11.64
CA MET A 113 -6.72 -7.57 10.80
C MET A 113 -6.52 -8.81 11.68
N ASP A 114 -6.82 -10.00 11.15
CA ASP A 114 -6.57 -11.24 11.88
C ASP A 114 -5.08 -11.60 11.82
N ALA A 115 -4.40 -11.59 12.97
CA ALA A 115 -2.98 -11.87 13.08
C ALA A 115 -2.58 -13.25 12.54
N GLN A 116 -3.42 -14.29 12.66
CA GLN A 116 -3.02 -15.63 12.21
C GLN A 116 -3.07 -15.81 10.70
N THR A 117 -4.02 -15.16 10.04
CA THR A 117 -4.25 -15.34 8.60
C THR A 117 -3.62 -14.22 7.77
N GLN A 118 -3.47 -13.03 8.35
CA GLN A 118 -3.03 -11.82 7.65
C GLN A 118 -1.79 -11.17 8.29
N GLY A 119 -1.28 -11.72 9.39
CA GLY A 119 -0.07 -11.24 10.05
C GLY A 119 1.22 -11.78 9.46
N LEU A 120 2.28 -10.99 9.55
CA LEU A 120 3.65 -11.45 9.33
C LEU A 120 4.02 -12.40 10.47
N MET A 121 4.41 -13.63 10.11
CA MET A 121 4.79 -14.65 11.09
C MET A 121 6.32 -14.74 11.20
N LEU A 122 6.82 -14.56 12.41
CA LEU A 122 8.18 -14.93 12.80
C LEU A 122 8.11 -16.18 13.68
N ALA A 123 9.00 -17.14 13.44
CA ALA A 123 9.11 -18.34 14.28
C ALA A 123 10.56 -18.54 14.73
N SER A 124 10.75 -18.89 16.00
CA SER A 124 12.06 -19.24 16.55
C SER A 124 11.97 -20.39 17.54
N TYR A 125 13.04 -21.17 17.63
CA TYR A 125 13.22 -22.19 18.66
C TYR A 125 13.96 -21.57 19.83
N SER A 126 13.55 -21.87 21.06
CA SER A 126 14.29 -21.50 22.27
C SER A 126 14.08 -22.55 23.36
N THR A 127 15.09 -22.70 24.21
CA THR A 127 15.05 -23.66 25.32
C THR A 127 14.35 -23.14 26.56
N ASN A 128 14.17 -21.82 26.64
CA ASN A 128 13.75 -21.11 27.84
C ASN A 128 12.35 -20.49 27.72
N VAL A 129 11.55 -21.01 26.78
CA VAL A 129 10.23 -20.50 26.46
C VAL A 129 9.27 -20.82 27.61
N PHE A 130 9.04 -19.84 28.47
CA PHE A 130 8.13 -19.91 29.62
C PHE A 130 8.45 -21.05 30.61
N ILE A 131 9.70 -21.11 31.07
CA ILE A 131 10.05 -22.02 32.18
C ILE A 131 9.50 -21.45 33.49
N GLU A 132 8.67 -22.22 34.20
CA GLU A 132 8.19 -21.87 35.55
C GLU A 132 9.31 -21.92 36.60
N SER A 133 10.41 -22.62 36.32
CA SER A 133 11.64 -22.56 37.09
C SER A 133 12.80 -23.06 36.23
N ILE A 134 13.94 -22.37 36.33
CA ILE A 134 15.22 -22.93 35.88
C ILE A 134 15.64 -23.87 37.01
N ASP A 135 15.84 -25.15 36.71
CA ASP A 135 16.50 -26.05 37.67
C ASP A 135 17.96 -25.61 37.79
N THR A 136 18.24 -24.81 38.82
CA THR A 136 19.58 -24.36 39.18
C THR A 136 20.25 -25.34 40.14
N SER A 137 19.68 -26.53 40.37
CA SER A 137 20.29 -27.52 41.24
C SER A 137 21.68 -27.88 40.70
N PRO A 138 22.74 -27.75 41.50
CA PRO A 138 24.07 -28.20 41.10
C PRO A 138 24.02 -29.69 40.70
N PRO A 139 24.82 -30.14 39.70
CA PRO A 139 24.93 -31.56 39.41
C PRO A 139 25.33 -32.29 40.69
N GLY A 140 24.51 -33.25 41.12
CA GLY A 140 24.65 -33.92 42.40
C GLY A 140 26.06 -34.49 42.59
N ASN A 141 26.85 -33.84 43.43
CA ASN A 141 28.10 -34.37 43.91
C ASN A 141 27.83 -34.97 45.28
N GLY A 142 28.06 -36.27 45.43
CA GLY A 142 27.87 -36.97 46.68
C GLY A 142 28.83 -36.43 47.75
N GLY A 143 28.27 -36.20 48.95
CA GLY A 143 29.01 -36.03 50.20
C GLY A 143 29.66 -34.66 50.39
N GLU A 144 29.10 -33.86 51.29
CA GLU A 144 29.63 -33.66 52.65
C GLU A 144 28.85 -32.50 53.30
N ASP A 145 28.35 -32.75 54.50
CA ASP A 145 27.67 -31.78 55.34
C ASP A 145 28.60 -30.61 55.67
N ASP A 146 28.12 -29.38 55.56
CA ASP A 146 28.50 -28.32 56.50
C ASP A 146 27.42 -27.23 56.55
N GLY A 147 26.94 -26.99 57.76
CA GLY A 147 25.89 -26.03 58.06
C GLY A 147 26.34 -24.58 57.89
N GLY A 148 25.48 -23.77 57.29
CA GLY A 148 25.63 -22.32 57.20
C GLY A 148 24.28 -21.66 56.97
N ASN A 149 23.74 -21.08 58.04
CA ASN A 149 22.54 -20.24 58.02
C ASN A 149 22.93 -18.84 57.56
N ASP A 150 22.38 -18.35 56.44
CA ASP A 150 22.39 -16.92 56.11
C ASP A 150 21.08 -16.47 55.44
N ASN A 151 20.44 -15.52 56.12
CA ASN A 151 19.27 -14.77 55.70
C ASN A 151 19.74 -13.51 54.92
N GLY A 152 19.14 -13.21 53.78
CA GLY A 152 19.26 -11.93 53.07
C GLY A 152 18.81 -12.10 51.62
N GLY A 153 17.70 -11.53 51.13
CA GLY A 153 17.23 -10.17 51.35
C GLY A 153 17.89 -9.25 50.31
N GLY A 154 17.27 -9.07 49.14
CA GLY A 154 17.78 -8.13 48.14
C GLY A 154 17.15 -8.28 46.76
N GLY A 155 15.91 -7.78 46.61
CA GLY A 155 15.33 -7.54 45.30
C GLY A 155 16.11 -6.44 44.58
N GLY A 156 16.56 -6.75 43.36
CA GLY A 156 17.19 -5.80 42.45
C GLY A 156 16.62 -5.99 41.06
N ASN A 157 15.43 -5.44 40.81
CA ASN A 157 14.87 -5.38 39.46
C ASN A 157 15.37 -4.08 38.81
N GLY A 158 16.50 -4.18 38.11
CA GLY A 158 17.18 -3.08 37.44
C GLY A 158 17.66 -3.52 36.07
N GLY A 159 16.73 -3.84 35.18
CA GLY A 159 16.98 -4.16 33.78
C GLY A 159 16.40 -3.07 32.89
N GLY A 160 17.14 -1.97 32.69
CA GLY A 160 16.88 -1.09 31.56
C GLY A 160 17.16 -1.87 30.28
N HIS A 161 16.12 -2.22 29.54
CA HIS A 161 16.26 -2.99 28.31
C HIS A 161 16.27 -2.05 27.12
N GLY A 162 17.39 -2.09 26.39
CA GLY A 162 17.64 -1.33 25.18
C GLY A 162 16.68 -1.77 24.09
N GLY A 163 15.52 -1.15 24.04
CA GLY A 163 14.69 -1.15 22.85
C GLY A 163 15.44 -0.39 21.77
N GLY A 164 15.83 -1.07 20.69
CA GLY A 164 16.13 -0.35 19.45
C GLY A 164 14.94 0.55 19.15
N ASN A 165 15.18 1.82 18.81
CA ASN A 165 14.12 2.78 18.54
C ASN A 165 13.21 2.21 17.44
N ILE A 166 12.07 1.66 17.83
CA ILE A 166 11.02 1.29 16.90
C ILE A 166 10.48 2.62 16.39
N GLU A 167 10.65 2.88 15.11
CA GLU A 167 10.13 4.08 14.48
C GLU A 167 8.63 4.19 14.81
N GLU A 168 8.22 5.37 15.29
CA GLU A 168 6.82 5.62 15.60
C GLU A 168 5.97 5.33 14.36
N PRO A 169 4.82 4.66 14.55
CA PRO A 169 3.99 4.31 13.40
C PRO A 169 3.54 5.58 12.68
N PRO A 170 3.38 5.55 11.35
CA PRO A 170 2.70 6.63 10.65
C PRO A 170 1.31 6.85 11.26
N PRO A 171 0.74 8.06 11.15
CA PRO A 171 -0.53 8.42 11.77
C PRO A 171 -1.66 7.41 11.46
N PRO A 172 -2.67 7.30 12.35
CA PRO A 172 -3.77 6.35 12.18
C PRO A 172 -4.51 6.58 10.86
N ALA A 173 -4.86 5.49 10.18
CA ALA A 173 -5.39 5.46 8.81
C ALA A 173 -6.72 6.22 8.57
N GLY A 174 -7.31 6.86 9.59
CA GLY A 174 -8.58 7.59 9.48
C GLY A 174 -8.53 8.82 8.58
N ASP A 175 -7.35 9.38 8.36
CA ASP A 175 -7.15 10.63 7.60
C ASP A 175 -6.69 10.34 6.16
N GLU A 176 -6.26 9.10 5.87
CA GLU A 176 -5.48 8.72 4.68
C GLU A 176 -6.35 8.11 3.58
N ASP A 177 -7.46 7.46 3.95
CA ASP A 177 -8.52 7.05 3.02
C ASP A 177 -8.97 8.26 2.19
N ASP A 178 -9.03 9.44 2.80
CA ASP A 178 -9.49 10.67 2.19
C ASP A 178 -8.53 11.21 1.11
N TYR A 179 -7.21 11.09 1.29
CA TYR A 179 -6.23 11.49 0.28
C TYR A 179 -6.28 10.60 -0.95
N TRP A 180 -6.32 9.28 -0.75
CA TRP A 180 -6.42 8.32 -1.85
C TRP A 180 -7.77 8.40 -2.55
N ASN A 181 -8.86 8.56 -1.78
CA ASN A 181 -10.19 8.77 -2.33
C ASN A 181 -10.27 10.07 -3.14
N TRP A 182 -9.69 11.17 -2.65
CA TRP A 182 -9.61 12.43 -3.40
C TRP A 182 -8.80 12.27 -4.68
N PHE A 183 -7.64 11.61 -4.61
CA PHE A 183 -6.79 11.38 -5.77
C PHE A 183 -7.46 10.49 -6.83
N HIS A 184 -8.13 9.41 -6.42
CA HIS A 184 -8.90 8.58 -7.34
C HIS A 184 -10.08 9.32 -7.96
N ARG A 185 -10.72 10.23 -7.20
CA ARG A 185 -11.75 11.15 -7.73
C ARG A 185 -11.16 12.13 -8.75
N LEU A 186 -9.95 12.63 -8.52
CA LEU A 186 -9.26 13.50 -9.48
C LEU A 186 -8.92 12.74 -10.77
N LEU A 187 -8.40 11.52 -10.67
CA LEU A 187 -8.09 10.70 -11.84
C LEU A 187 -9.34 10.30 -12.62
N SER A 188 -10.45 9.97 -11.94
CA SER A 188 -11.71 9.67 -12.62
C SER A 188 -12.28 10.90 -13.33
N PHE A 189 -12.16 12.09 -12.73
CA PHE A 189 -12.51 13.35 -13.37
C PHE A 189 -11.67 13.62 -14.62
N LEU A 190 -10.34 13.50 -14.53
CA LEU A 190 -9.44 13.70 -15.68
C LEU A 190 -9.73 12.71 -16.83
N ARG A 191 -10.00 11.45 -16.50
CA ARG A 191 -10.41 10.44 -17.48
C ARG A 191 -11.75 10.81 -18.13
N ALA A 192 -12.74 11.25 -17.35
CA ALA A 192 -14.04 11.67 -17.86
C ALA A 192 -13.91 12.87 -18.81
N VAL A 193 -13.11 13.88 -18.45
CA VAL A 193 -12.79 15.03 -19.31
C VAL A 193 -12.14 14.59 -20.62
N GLY A 194 -11.17 13.66 -20.57
CA GLY A 194 -10.56 13.08 -21.77
C GLY A 194 -11.58 12.41 -22.69
N VAL A 195 -12.52 11.64 -22.14
CA VAL A 195 -13.60 10.99 -22.92
C VAL A 195 -14.53 12.03 -23.54
N ILE A 196 -14.89 13.09 -22.82
CA ILE A 196 -15.73 14.18 -23.34
C ILE A 196 -15.04 14.87 -24.52
N ILE A 197 -13.75 15.20 -24.39
CA ILE A 197 -12.98 15.84 -25.47
C ILE A 197 -12.95 14.95 -26.70
N LEU A 198 -12.66 13.65 -26.56
CA LEU A 198 -12.65 12.70 -27.67
C LEU A 198 -14.04 12.55 -28.31
N ALA A 199 -15.09 12.48 -27.50
CA ALA A 199 -16.48 12.37 -27.93
C ALA A 199 -16.99 13.60 -28.69
N LEU A 200 -16.42 14.78 -28.45
CA LEU A 200 -16.79 16.02 -29.16
C LEU A 200 -15.90 16.33 -30.37
N THR A 201 -14.71 15.71 -30.48
CA THR A 201 -13.73 16.04 -31.54
C THR A 201 -13.53 14.91 -32.54
N ILE A 202 -13.02 13.76 -32.10
CA ILE A 202 -12.56 12.67 -32.98
C ILE A 202 -13.69 11.68 -33.27
N ILE A 203 -14.50 11.35 -32.27
CA ILE A 203 -15.56 10.34 -32.41
C ILE A 203 -16.67 10.74 -33.39
N PRO A 204 -17.12 12.01 -33.47
CA PRO A 204 -18.09 12.42 -34.49
C PRO A 204 -17.57 12.17 -35.91
N LEU A 205 -16.27 12.35 -36.14
CA LEU A 205 -15.64 12.06 -37.43
C LEU A 205 -15.67 10.57 -37.76
N ILE A 206 -15.36 9.72 -36.78
CA ILE A 206 -15.41 8.26 -36.93
C ILE A 206 -16.84 7.78 -37.17
N LEU A 207 -17.82 8.30 -36.42
CA LEU A 207 -19.23 7.96 -36.60
C LEU A 207 -19.73 8.39 -37.97
N TRP A 208 -19.38 9.59 -38.41
CA TRP A 208 -19.76 10.10 -39.73
C TRP A 208 -19.15 9.30 -40.89
N LEU A 209 -17.92 8.79 -40.73
CA LEU A 209 -17.26 7.95 -41.73
C LEU A 209 -17.78 6.51 -41.75
N LYS A 210 -18.08 5.93 -40.58
CA LYS A 210 -18.42 4.50 -40.45
C LYS A 210 -19.92 4.21 -40.43
N VAL A 211 -20.77 5.19 -40.12
CA VAL A 211 -22.24 4.99 -40.09
C VAL A 211 -22.85 5.52 -41.40
N PRO A 212 -23.35 4.63 -42.29
CA PRO A 212 -23.91 5.03 -43.58
C PRO A 212 -25.09 5.99 -43.45
N GLU A 213 -25.89 5.85 -42.39
CA GLU A 213 -27.06 6.69 -42.11
C GLU A 213 -26.70 8.13 -41.72
N LEU A 214 -25.51 8.34 -41.13
CA LEU A 214 -25.00 9.66 -40.77
C LEU A 214 -24.16 10.28 -41.90
N HIS A 215 -23.65 9.46 -42.84
CA HIS A 215 -22.83 9.93 -43.96
C HIS A 215 -23.58 10.90 -44.89
N ASN A 216 -24.87 10.64 -45.14
CA ASN A 216 -25.72 11.47 -45.99
C ASN A 216 -26.30 12.70 -45.27
N ARG A 217 -25.90 12.95 -44.02
CA ARG A 217 -26.36 14.04 -43.17
C ARG A 217 -25.22 15.02 -42.87
N PRO A 218 -25.53 16.27 -42.52
CA PRO A 218 -24.51 17.22 -42.08
C PRO A 218 -23.76 16.67 -40.86
N PHE A 219 -22.46 16.91 -40.80
CA PHE A 219 -21.56 16.48 -39.71
C PHE A 219 -22.07 16.82 -38.30
N ILE A 220 -22.87 17.89 -38.17
CA ILE A 220 -23.54 18.30 -36.93
C ILE A 220 -24.39 17.17 -36.32
N ASP A 221 -25.01 16.30 -37.13
CA ASP A 221 -25.80 15.18 -36.63
C ASP A 221 -24.93 14.10 -35.98
N ALA A 222 -23.67 13.94 -36.42
CA ALA A 222 -22.71 13.04 -35.78
C ALA A 222 -22.19 13.59 -34.44
N ILE A 223 -22.05 14.91 -34.32
CA ILE A 223 -21.74 15.58 -33.05
C ILE A 223 -22.92 15.41 -32.08
N LYS A 224 -24.15 15.57 -32.57
CA LYS A 224 -25.36 15.40 -31.75
C LYS A 224 -25.48 13.94 -31.27
N ALA A 225 -25.21 12.97 -32.13
CA ALA A 225 -25.22 11.55 -31.78
C ALA A 225 -24.22 11.21 -30.66
N SER A 226 -22.98 11.74 -30.72
CA SER A 226 -21.99 11.51 -29.66
C SER A 226 -22.36 12.23 -28.36
N TYR A 227 -22.93 13.44 -28.45
CA TYR A 227 -23.44 14.20 -27.30
C TYR A 227 -24.60 13.48 -26.61
N ASP A 228 -25.56 12.94 -27.36
CA ASP A 228 -26.71 12.21 -26.80
C ASP A 228 -26.24 10.95 -26.04
N ILE A 229 -25.18 10.28 -26.52
CA ILE A 229 -24.54 9.16 -25.81
C ILE A 229 -23.90 9.63 -24.50
N LEU A 230 -23.16 10.76 -24.50
CA LEU A 230 -22.56 11.31 -23.29
C LEU A 230 -23.62 11.65 -22.24
N VAL A 231 -24.71 12.31 -22.66
CA VAL A 231 -25.83 12.67 -21.79
C VAL A 231 -26.50 11.42 -21.23
N TYR A 232 -26.73 10.41 -22.06
CA TYR A 232 -27.30 9.14 -21.61
C TYR A 232 -26.43 8.46 -20.55
N ILE A 233 -25.11 8.42 -20.74
CA ILE A 233 -24.18 7.80 -19.80
C ILE A 233 -24.13 8.58 -18.49
N HIS A 234 -24.08 9.91 -18.56
CA HIS A 234 -24.10 10.75 -17.37
C HIS A 234 -25.38 10.56 -16.55
N ASN A 235 -26.54 10.53 -17.22
CA ASN A 235 -27.83 10.33 -16.56
C ASN A 235 -28.03 8.91 -16.00
N THR A 236 -27.40 7.89 -16.60
CA THR A 236 -27.57 6.49 -16.20
C THR A 236 -26.57 6.06 -15.12
N TYR A 237 -25.31 6.48 -15.25
CA TYR A 237 -24.21 5.98 -14.42
C TYR A 237 -23.62 7.05 -13.49
N GLY A 238 -24.04 8.32 -13.61
CA GLY A 238 -23.50 9.45 -12.85
C GLY A 238 -22.06 9.85 -13.22
N LEU A 239 -21.29 8.95 -13.83
CA LEU A 239 -19.89 9.16 -14.21
C LEU A 239 -19.64 8.71 -15.66
N ILE A 240 -18.94 9.54 -16.41
CA ILE A 240 -18.56 9.26 -17.80
C ILE A 240 -17.30 8.38 -17.81
N ASN A 241 -17.41 7.19 -18.40
CA ASN A 241 -16.32 6.24 -18.55
C ASN A 241 -16.22 5.76 -20.00
N TRP A 242 -14.99 5.56 -20.48
CA TRP A 242 -14.71 5.06 -21.83
C TRP A 242 -15.39 3.72 -22.13
N GLY A 243 -15.45 2.81 -21.16
CA GLY A 243 -16.10 1.50 -21.31
C GLY A 243 -17.60 1.63 -21.59
N HIS A 244 -18.30 2.47 -20.82
CA HIS A 244 -19.72 2.76 -21.04
C HIS A 244 -19.94 3.42 -22.41
N PHE A 245 -19.08 4.39 -22.77
CA PHE A 245 -19.16 5.08 -24.05
C PHE A 245 -19.00 4.14 -25.24
N LYS A 246 -17.96 3.31 -25.23
CA LYS A 246 -17.68 2.33 -26.29
C LYS A 246 -18.80 1.29 -26.42
N ASN A 247 -19.33 0.82 -25.29
CA ASN A 247 -20.44 -0.13 -25.29
C ASN A 247 -21.69 0.49 -25.90
N GLU A 248 -21.99 1.75 -25.57
CA GLU A 248 -23.18 2.42 -26.08
C GLU A 248 -23.09 2.71 -27.59
N VAL A 249 -21.91 3.13 -28.08
CA VAL A 249 -21.66 3.29 -29.52
C VAL A 249 -21.85 1.96 -30.26
N ARG A 250 -21.34 0.87 -29.69
CA ARG A 250 -21.52 -0.47 -30.26
C ARG A 250 -23.00 -0.90 -30.27
N ASN A 251 -23.72 -0.63 -29.20
CA ASN A 251 -25.12 -1.04 -29.07
C ASN A 251 -26.03 -0.24 -30.02
N ARG A 252 -25.79 1.06 -30.18
CA ARG A 252 -26.63 1.94 -31.03
C ARG A 252 -26.31 1.86 -32.51
N TYR A 253 -25.03 1.73 -32.85
CA TYR A 253 -24.56 1.86 -34.24
C TYR A 253 -23.87 0.60 -34.77
N GLY A 254 -23.72 -0.46 -33.96
CA GLY A 254 -23.04 -1.69 -34.36
C GLY A 254 -21.52 -1.55 -34.53
N ILE A 255 -20.94 -0.40 -34.15
CA ILE A 255 -19.52 -0.09 -34.37
C ILE A 255 -18.71 -0.30 -33.09
N SER A 256 -17.63 -1.07 -33.19
CA SER A 256 -16.65 -1.18 -32.11
C SER A 256 -15.56 -0.11 -32.27
N LEU A 257 -15.48 0.84 -31.34
CA LEU A 257 -14.41 1.84 -31.32
C LEU A 257 -13.09 1.22 -30.83
N THR A 258 -12.16 0.96 -31.74
CA THR A 258 -10.84 0.45 -31.37
C THR A 258 -9.83 1.58 -31.16
N ILE A 259 -8.76 1.33 -30.41
CA ILE A 259 -7.67 2.30 -30.26
C ILE A 259 -7.07 2.67 -31.62
N ARG A 260 -7.04 1.71 -32.56
CA ARG A 260 -6.63 1.92 -33.96
C ARG A 260 -7.44 3.01 -34.66
N ASP A 261 -8.75 3.03 -34.45
CA ASP A 261 -9.64 4.03 -35.05
C ASP A 261 -9.38 5.46 -34.54
N LEU A 262 -8.81 5.62 -33.34
CA LEU A 262 -8.47 6.92 -32.77
C LEU A 262 -7.14 7.48 -33.29
N PHE A 263 -6.25 6.63 -33.80
CA PHE A 263 -4.90 7.01 -34.23
C PHE A 263 -4.63 6.83 -35.73
N GLY A 264 -5.60 6.32 -36.50
CA GLY A 264 -5.53 6.27 -37.96
C GLY A 264 -4.57 5.22 -38.55
N PHE A 265 -4.28 4.13 -37.82
CA PHE A 265 -3.44 3.01 -38.26
C PHE A 265 -4.16 1.66 -38.18
#